data_AF-A0A0G4NM36-F1
#
_entry.id   AF-A0A0G4NM36-F1
#
_cell.length_a   1.000
_cell.length_b   1.000
_cell.length_c   1.000
_cell.angle_alpha   90.00
_cell.angle_beta   90.00
_cell.angle_gamma   90.00
#
_symmetry.space_group_name_H-M   'P 1'
#
loop_
_entity.id
_entity.type
_entity.pdbx_description
1 polymer ?
#
loop_
_entity_poly.entity_id
_entity_poly.type
_entity_poly.pdbx_seq_one_letter_code
_entity_poly.pdbx_strand_id
1 'polypeptide(L)'
;MIAHGKPGSIVLVASMSGTIVNYPQEQSCYNASKAGVVQFGKSIAAEWAKHNIRVNCISPGYMDTALNRVPTLEGQKKIWRSLTPQDRLGAVDDLNGLCVFLASD
;
A
#
# COMPACT_ATOMS: atom_id res chain seq x y z
N MET A 1 20.41 -9.01 -2.91
CA MET A 1 20.67 -8.98 -1.44
C MET A 1 21.23 -10.32 -0.99
N ILE A 2 20.42 -11.39 -0.94
CA ILE A 2 20.85 -12.73 -0.47
C ILE A 2 22.06 -13.28 -1.24
N ALA A 3 21.98 -13.37 -2.57
CA ALA A 3 23.08 -13.89 -3.39
C ALA A 3 24.39 -13.08 -3.29
N HIS A 4 24.31 -11.83 -2.84
CA HIS A 4 25.47 -10.95 -2.63
C HIS A 4 25.88 -10.83 -1.16
N GLY A 5 25.23 -11.56 -0.23
CA GLY A 5 25.51 -11.50 1.20
C GLY A 5 25.28 -10.11 1.82
N LYS A 6 24.41 -9.28 1.24
CA LYS A 6 24.15 -7.91 1.70
C LYS A 6 22.82 -7.80 2.47
N PRO A 7 22.77 -7.05 3.59
CA PRO A 7 21.52 -6.67 4.22
C PRO A 7 20.68 -5.80 3.28
N GLY A 8 19.43 -5.54 3.64
CA GLY A 8 18.64 -4.55 2.92
C GLY A 8 17.21 -4.41 3.39
N SER A 9 16.46 -3.57 2.69
CA SER A 9 15.05 -3.31 2.95
C SER A 9 14.22 -3.48 1.68
N ILE A 10 13.05 -4.09 1.81
CA ILE A 10 12.03 -4.21 0.77
C ILE A 10 10.78 -3.52 1.27
N VAL A 11 10.24 -2.64 0.44
CA VAL A 11 8.96 -1.95 0.68
C VAL A 11 7.99 -2.36 -0.41
N LEU A 12 6.96 -3.12 -0.04
CA LEU A 12 5.91 -3.56 -0.95
C LEU A 12 4.74 -2.57 -0.94
N VAL A 13 4.15 -2.31 -2.11
CA VAL A 13 2.93 -1.50 -2.22
C VAL A 13 1.72 -2.42 -2.12
N ALA A 14 1.12 -2.49 -0.94
CA ALA A 14 -0.13 -3.17 -0.67
C ALA A 14 -1.33 -2.23 -0.95
N SER A 15 -2.34 -2.23 -0.10
CA SER A 15 -3.51 -1.35 -0.13
C SER A 15 -4.30 -1.52 1.16
N MET A 16 -5.02 -0.49 1.63
CA MET A 16 -6.05 -0.70 2.65
C MET A 16 -7.07 -1.78 2.22
N SER A 17 -7.30 -1.92 0.90
CA SER A 17 -8.12 -2.98 0.28
C SER A 17 -7.69 -4.41 0.62
N GLY A 18 -6.47 -4.62 1.09
CA GLY A 18 -6.02 -5.92 1.59
C GLY A 18 -6.54 -6.25 2.99
N THR A 19 -7.17 -5.29 3.66
CA THR A 19 -7.67 -5.39 5.05
C THR A 19 -9.13 -4.96 5.22
N ILE A 20 -9.67 -4.17 4.28
CA ILE A 20 -11.06 -3.70 4.27
C ILE A 20 -11.68 -3.90 2.89
N VAL A 21 -13.01 -3.84 2.82
CA VAL A 21 -13.75 -3.84 1.55
C VAL A 21 -14.04 -2.40 1.15
N ASN A 22 -13.55 -2.01 -0.02
CA ASN A 22 -13.83 -0.69 -0.59
C ASN A 22 -15.29 -0.56 -1.01
N TYR A 23 -15.81 0.66 -0.93
CA TYR A 23 -17.16 1.04 -1.34
C TYR A 23 -17.10 2.41 -2.06
N PRO A 24 -17.91 2.65 -3.12
CA PRO A 24 -18.97 1.78 -3.66
C PRO A 24 -18.53 0.79 -4.74
N GLN A 25 -17.26 0.84 -5.18
CA GLN A 25 -16.79 0.06 -6.31
C GLN A 25 -16.54 -1.42 -5.96
N GLU A 26 -17.01 -2.32 -6.82
CA GLU A 26 -16.75 -3.76 -6.72
C GLU A 26 -15.38 -4.09 -7.31
N GLN A 27 -14.52 -4.73 -6.51
CA GLN A 27 -13.11 -4.96 -6.88
C GLN A 27 -12.51 -6.17 -6.14
N SER A 28 -13.25 -7.28 -6.05
CA SER A 28 -12.86 -8.47 -5.27
C SER A 28 -11.50 -9.04 -5.64
N CYS A 29 -11.17 -9.09 -6.94
CA CYS A 29 -9.86 -9.53 -7.42
C CYS A 29 -8.71 -8.64 -6.93
N TYR A 30 -8.91 -7.32 -6.92
CA TYR A 30 -7.94 -6.38 -6.38
C TYR A 30 -7.77 -6.56 -4.87
N ASN A 31 -8.86 -6.66 -4.12
CA ASN A 31 -8.83 -6.86 -2.67
C ASN A 31 -8.08 -8.17 -2.31
N ALA A 32 -8.41 -9.27 -3.00
CA ALA A 32 -7.75 -10.55 -2.83
C ALA A 32 -6.24 -10.47 -3.14
N SER A 33 -5.86 -9.84 -4.25
CA SER A 33 -4.45 -9.67 -4.61
C SER A 33 -3.67 -8.87 -3.56
N LYS A 34 -4.26 -7.80 -3.01
CA LYS A 34 -3.61 -6.94 -2.03
C LYS A 34 -3.55 -7.57 -0.64
N ALA A 35 -4.54 -8.38 -0.26
CA ALA A 35 -4.43 -9.24 0.92
C ALA A 35 -3.29 -10.26 0.76
N GLY A 36 -3.14 -10.83 -0.43
CA GLY A 36 -2.01 -11.68 -0.80
C GLY A 36 -0.65 -10.98 -0.63
N VAL A 37 -0.52 -9.73 -1.09
CA VAL A 37 0.71 -8.92 -0.90
C VAL A 37 1.01 -8.69 0.58
N VAL A 38 0.00 -8.38 1.40
CA VAL A 38 0.18 -8.19 2.85
C VAL A 38 0.71 -9.47 3.50
N GLN A 39 0.11 -10.62 3.21
CA GLN A 39 0.54 -11.88 3.80
C GLN A 39 1.90 -12.34 3.25
N PHE A 40 2.13 -12.17 1.95
CA PHE A 40 3.42 -12.47 1.33
C PHE A 40 4.55 -11.67 1.98
N GLY A 41 4.36 -10.36 2.17
CA GLY A 41 5.34 -9.50 2.85
C GLY A 41 5.71 -10.01 4.24
N LYS A 42 4.72 -10.46 5.03
CA LYS A 42 4.95 -11.07 6.35
C LYS A 42 5.75 -12.38 6.26
N SER A 43 5.40 -13.26 5.32
CA SER A 43 6.12 -14.52 5.13
C SER A 43 7.59 -14.29 4.81
N ILE A 44 7.89 -13.45 3.81
CA ILE A 44 9.28 -13.21 3.41
C ILE A 44 10.05 -12.37 4.43
N ALA A 45 9.38 -11.51 5.21
CA ALA A 45 10.01 -10.85 6.36
C ALA A 45 10.52 -11.88 7.37
N ALA A 46 9.68 -12.86 7.73
CA ALA A 46 10.05 -13.91 8.68
C ALA A 46 11.15 -14.83 8.12
N GLU A 47 11.01 -15.27 6.87
CA GLU A 47 11.97 -16.16 6.23
C GLU A 47 13.35 -15.52 6.01
N TRP A 48 13.38 -14.22 5.70
CA TRP A 48 14.62 -13.52 5.31
C TRP A 48 15.23 -12.68 6.43
N ALA A 49 14.62 -12.63 7.62
CA ALA A 49 15.21 -11.98 8.79
C ALA A 49 16.62 -12.49 9.10
N LYS A 50 16.87 -13.79 8.94
CA LYS A 50 18.20 -14.43 9.10
C LYS A 50 19.27 -13.90 8.14
N HIS A 51 18.88 -13.18 7.10
CA HIS A 51 19.78 -12.55 6.12
C HIS A 51 19.93 -11.04 6.35
N ASN A 52 19.46 -10.51 7.49
CA ASN A 52 19.40 -9.06 7.77
C ASN A 52 18.63 -8.29 6.69
N ILE A 53 17.53 -8.87 6.19
CA ILE A 53 16.63 -8.25 5.22
C ILE A 53 15.32 -7.92 5.92
N ARG A 54 14.95 -6.63 5.91
CA ARG A 54 13.65 -6.16 6.40
C ARG A 54 12.66 -6.15 5.24
N VAL A 55 11.42 -6.59 5.47
CA VAL A 55 10.34 -6.48 4.50
C VAL A 55 9.13 -5.86 5.17
N ASN A 56 8.62 -4.77 4.59
CA ASN A 56 7.44 -4.07 5.06
C ASN A 56 6.48 -3.78 3.91
N CYS A 57 5.22 -3.51 4.24
CA CYS A 57 4.20 -3.10 3.29
C CYS A 57 3.72 -1.69 3.62
N ILE A 58 3.54 -0.86 2.59
CA ILE A 58 2.73 0.36 2.69
C ILE A 58 1.34 0.03 2.14
N SER A 59 0.30 0.35 2.91
CA SER A 59 -1.10 0.17 2.51
C SER A 59 -1.79 1.53 2.37
N PRO A 60 -1.71 2.19 1.20
CA PRO A 60 -2.35 3.48 1.00
C PRO A 60 -3.88 3.40 1.11
N GLY A 61 -4.48 4.53 1.50
CA GLY A 61 -5.91 4.77 1.36
C GLY A 61 -6.28 5.23 -0.06
N TYR A 62 -7.34 6.03 -0.18
CA TYR A 62 -7.66 6.68 -1.45
C TYR A 62 -6.68 7.83 -1.73
N MET A 63 -5.94 7.74 -2.83
CA MET A 63 -4.91 8.71 -3.22
C MET A 63 -5.32 9.49 -4.47
N ASP A 64 -5.04 10.79 -4.52
CA ASP A 64 -5.19 11.61 -5.73
C ASP A 64 -4.02 11.36 -6.69
N THR A 65 -4.20 10.38 -7.58
CA THR A 65 -3.25 10.02 -8.62
C THR A 65 -3.85 10.24 -10.00
N ALA A 66 -3.02 10.24 -11.05
CA ALA A 66 -3.48 10.37 -12.43
C ALA A 66 -4.58 9.34 -12.79
N LEU A 67 -4.51 8.12 -12.24
CA LEU A 67 -5.50 7.07 -12.47
C LEU A 67 -6.90 7.44 -11.93
N ASN A 68 -6.93 8.18 -10.81
CA ASN A 68 -8.18 8.60 -10.18
C ASN A 68 -8.70 9.93 -10.75
N ARG A 69 -7.91 10.68 -11.53
CA ARG A 69 -8.28 11.98 -12.13
C ARG A 69 -9.11 11.81 -13.42
N VAL A 70 -10.14 10.97 -13.36
CA VAL A 70 -11.09 10.79 -14.46
C VAL A 70 -12.50 11.26 -14.03
N PRO A 71 -13.26 11.93 -14.91
CA PRO A 71 -14.58 12.47 -14.56
C PRO A 71 -15.58 11.43 -14.06
N THR A 72 -15.45 10.19 -14.52
CA THR A 72 -16.32 9.05 -14.13
C THR A 72 -16.18 8.65 -12.67
N LEU A 73 -15.14 9.11 -11.96
CA LEU A 73 -14.90 8.80 -10.55
C LEU A 73 -15.33 9.92 -9.59
N GLU A 74 -15.84 11.05 -10.06
CA GLU A 74 -16.20 12.18 -9.19
C GLU A 74 -17.29 11.84 -8.17
N GLY A 75 -18.23 10.96 -8.53
CA GLY A 75 -19.24 10.44 -7.59
C GLY A 75 -18.60 9.59 -6.48
N GLN A 76 -17.71 8.67 -6.85
CA GLN A 76 -17.00 7.81 -5.90
C GLN A 76 -16.08 8.63 -4.99
N LYS A 77 -15.36 9.62 -5.52
CA LYS A 77 -14.48 10.50 -4.72
C LYS A 77 -15.22 11.21 -3.59
N LYS A 78 -16.46 11.63 -3.79
CA LYS A 78 -17.29 12.23 -2.72
C LYS A 78 -17.52 11.24 -1.58
N ILE A 79 -17.84 9.99 -1.91
CA ILE A 79 -18.07 8.91 -0.92
C ILE A 79 -16.76 8.54 -0.22
N TRP A 80 -15.68 8.38 -0.98
CA TRP A 80 -14.36 8.07 -0.44
C TRP A 80 -13.89 9.14 0.55
N ARG A 81 -14.07 10.41 0.18
CA ARG A 81 -13.77 11.56 1.04
C ARG A 81 -14.63 11.55 2.30
N SER A 82 -15.95 11.34 2.20
CA SER A 82 -16.85 11.32 3.36
C SER A 82 -16.58 10.16 4.32
N LEU A 83 -15.99 9.07 3.84
CA LEU A 83 -15.58 7.91 4.66
C LEU A 83 -14.15 8.02 5.18
N THR A 84 -13.41 9.08 4.82
CA THR A 84 -12.04 9.30 5.28
C THR A 84 -12.04 10.35 6.39
N PRO A 85 -11.56 10.04 7.62
CA PRO A 85 -11.61 10.97 8.75
C PRO A 85 -10.93 12.33 8.51
N GLN A 86 -9.92 12.39 7.64
CA GLN A 86 -9.22 13.62 7.27
C GLN A 86 -9.95 14.45 6.20
N ASP A 87 -11.12 13.99 5.72
CA ASP A 87 -11.96 14.64 4.71
C ASP A 87 -11.19 15.04 3.44
N ARG A 88 -10.23 14.20 3.02
CA ARG A 88 -9.46 14.38 1.80
C ARG A 88 -8.97 13.05 1.24
N LEU A 89 -8.62 13.05 -0.04
CA LEU A 89 -7.76 12.01 -0.61
C LEU A 89 -6.30 12.30 -0.19
N GLY A 90 -5.49 11.25 -0.09
CA GLY A 90 -4.06 11.37 0.11
C GLY A 90 -3.36 11.94 -1.12
N ALA A 91 -2.36 12.79 -0.94
CA ALA A 91 -1.45 13.20 -2.02
C ALA A 91 -0.34 12.16 -2.18
N VAL A 92 0.26 12.04 -3.37
CA VAL A 92 1.39 11.12 -3.59
C VAL A 92 2.53 11.41 -2.61
N ASP A 93 2.78 12.69 -2.32
CA ASP A 93 3.85 13.12 -1.43
C ASP A 93 3.63 12.75 0.04
N ASP A 94 2.39 12.42 0.46
CA ASP A 94 2.11 11.92 1.81
C ASP A 94 2.86 10.59 2.09
N LEU A 95 3.26 9.85 1.05
CA LEU A 95 3.94 8.56 1.18
C LEU A 95 5.47 8.66 1.06
N ASN A 96 6.01 9.78 0.60
CA ASN A 96 7.46 9.91 0.33
C ASN A 96 8.27 9.70 1.61
N GLY A 97 7.90 10.39 2.69
CA GLY A 97 8.59 10.27 3.98
C GLY A 97 8.53 8.85 4.55
N LEU A 98 7.37 8.19 4.44
CA LEU A 98 7.20 6.81 4.90
C LEU A 98 8.05 5.83 4.07
N CYS A 99 8.12 6.02 2.75
CA CYS A 99 8.93 5.20 1.87
C CYS A 99 10.42 5.31 2.22
N VAL A 100 10.92 6.55 2.39
CA VAL A 100 12.29 6.82 2.81
C VAL A 100 12.57 6.20 4.18
N PHE A 101 11.68 6.40 5.16
CA PHE A 101 11.83 5.83 6.50
C PHE A 101 11.89 4.30 6.49
N LEU A 102 11.04 3.63 5.73
CA LEU A 102 11.06 2.17 5.65
C LEU A 102 12.29 1.65 4.91
N ALA A 103 12.82 2.42 3.96
CA ALA A 103 13.99 2.06 3.16
C ALA A 103 15.33 2.44 3.81
N SER A 104 15.36 3.34 4.81
CA SER A 104 16.58 3.76 5.49
C SER A 104 17.13 2.70 6.45
N ASP A 105 18.38 2.86 6.88
CA ASP A 105 19.02 2.00 7.88
C ASP A 105 18.48 2.23 9.30
#